data_AF-A0A2T2N2C9-F1
#
_entry.id   AF-A0A2T2N2C9-F1
#
_cell.length_a   1.000
_cell.length_b   1.000
_cell.length_c   1.000
_cell.angle_alpha   90.00
_cell.angle_beta   90.00
_cell.angle_gamma   90.00
#
_symmetry.space_group_name_H-M   'P 1'
#
loop_
_entity.id
_entity.type
_entity.pdbx_description
1 polymer ?
#
loop_
_entity_poly.entity_id
_entity_poly.type
_entity_poly.pdbx_seq_one_letter_code
_entity_poly.pdbx_strand_id
1 'polypeptide(L)'
;MSTITDSSGLITKTTVILDKPSDWADWLMLRRDRAEQNDVWEHCDPSKPPQDLGPQPTRPRLTDFKENATRLSQLGKQEQEDYRDALETFNYESPQWEKKNRALKALASEILATVAQRHLYLLKDRTTAYDRLTTLKQHLCPSDRTRERELQTKYRDLLKSPRGRSIEKWLEEWITITDQCSDLSMAEVAGLRAQEEFLIAVKPIQDSWATNQLDKLYDAHEDGRRLPTVRDLIASFRNFHRRVNPVASSLGTFGASLQAAQPASEQRERAPQTTNRRKPKCLCGDYHFY
;
A
#
# COMPACT_ATOMS: atom_id res chain seq x y z
N MET A 1 33.34 -5.67 24.99
CA MET A 1 32.44 -6.63 24.32
C MET A 1 31.03 -6.12 24.51
N SER A 2 30.49 -5.41 23.52
CA SER A 2 29.12 -4.90 23.56
C SER A 2 28.37 -5.51 22.38
N THR A 3 27.54 -6.50 22.67
CA THR A 3 26.62 -7.12 21.70
C THR A 3 25.38 -6.23 21.60
N ILE A 4 25.23 -5.56 20.46
CA ILE A 4 23.96 -4.93 20.08
C ILE A 4 23.05 -6.05 19.60
N THR A 5 22.09 -6.42 20.43
CA THR A 5 20.93 -7.22 20.04
C THR A 5 20.07 -6.39 19.09
N ASP A 6 20.11 -6.74 17.80
CA ASP A 6 19.22 -6.21 16.78
C ASP A 6 17.83 -6.84 16.96
N SER A 7 16.94 -6.07 17.58
CA SER A 7 15.52 -6.37 17.66
C SER A 7 14.86 -6.06 16.31
N SER A 8 15.01 -6.96 15.35
CA SER A 8 14.23 -6.92 14.10
C SER A 8 12.77 -7.22 14.43
N GLY A 9 11.98 -6.15 14.61
CA GLY A 9 10.54 -6.22 14.75
C GLY A 9 9.90 -6.90 13.53
N LEU A 10 8.98 -7.82 13.80
CA LEU A 10 8.10 -8.43 12.81
C LEU A 10 7.20 -7.35 12.20
N ILE A 11 7.70 -6.64 11.19
CA ILE A 11 6.88 -5.89 10.26
C ILE A 11 6.13 -6.94 9.46
N THR A 12 4.83 -7.09 9.70
CA THR A 12 3.92 -7.83 8.83
C THR A 12 4.01 -7.21 7.44
N LYS A 13 4.85 -7.80 6.57
CA LYS A 13 4.91 -7.43 5.15
C LYS A 13 3.54 -7.71 4.54
N THR A 14 2.74 -6.67 4.37
CA THR A 14 1.51 -6.73 3.56
C THR A 14 1.90 -7.15 2.15
N THR A 15 1.75 -8.43 1.84
CA THR A 15 2.04 -8.97 0.52
C THR A 15 0.79 -8.81 -0.32
N VAL A 16 0.85 -7.89 -1.30
CA VAL A 16 -0.22 -7.75 -2.30
C VAL A 16 -0.12 -8.91 -3.28
N ILE A 17 -1.23 -9.62 -3.49
CA ILE A 17 -1.37 -10.68 -4.49
C ILE A 17 -1.98 -10.07 -5.76
N LEU A 18 -1.36 -10.31 -6.92
CA LEU A 18 -1.88 -9.84 -8.20
C LEU A 18 -3.01 -10.77 -8.66
N ASP A 19 -4.24 -10.32 -8.46
CA ASP A 19 -5.44 -11.08 -8.80
C ASP A 19 -6.29 -10.38 -9.87
N LYS A 20 -6.45 -9.06 -9.75
CA LYS A 20 -7.25 -8.22 -10.65
C LYS A 20 -6.45 -7.00 -11.11
N PRO A 21 -6.86 -6.32 -12.19
CA PRO A 21 -6.13 -5.16 -12.70
C PRO A 21 -5.93 -4.04 -11.69
N SER A 22 -6.87 -3.84 -10.77
CA SER A 22 -6.73 -2.83 -9.71
C SER A 22 -5.56 -3.08 -8.76
N ASP A 23 -5.08 -4.33 -8.64
CA ASP A 23 -3.96 -4.68 -7.77
C ASP A 23 -2.61 -4.34 -8.42
N TRP A 24 -2.59 -4.10 -9.75
CA TRP A 24 -1.37 -3.96 -10.54
C TRP A 24 -0.43 -2.89 -10.00
N ALA A 25 -0.94 -1.70 -9.66
CA ALA A 25 -0.11 -0.57 -9.24
C ALA A 25 0.59 -0.85 -7.91
N ASP A 26 -0.17 -1.21 -6.87
CA ASP A 26 0.38 -1.54 -5.54
C ASP A 26 1.27 -2.78 -5.59
N TRP A 27 0.88 -3.76 -6.41
CA TRP A 27 1.68 -4.97 -6.62
C TRP A 27 3.01 -4.64 -7.28
N LEU A 28 3.02 -3.89 -8.38
CA LEU A 28 4.24 -3.56 -9.11
C LEU A 28 5.18 -2.69 -8.26
N MET A 29 4.62 -1.74 -7.50
CA MET A 29 5.39 -0.89 -6.58
C MET A 29 6.26 -1.71 -5.63
N LEU A 30 5.69 -2.71 -4.95
CA LEU A 30 6.44 -3.55 -4.02
C LEU A 30 7.60 -4.33 -4.68
N ARG A 31 7.44 -4.74 -5.95
CA ARG A 31 8.49 -5.48 -6.69
C ARG A 31 9.55 -4.54 -7.18
N ARG A 32 9.14 -3.34 -7.60
CA ARG A 32 10.04 -2.25 -7.97
C ARG A 32 10.93 -1.85 -6.79
N ASP A 33 10.35 -1.59 -5.62
CA ASP A 33 11.10 -1.24 -4.41
C ASP A 33 12.15 -2.31 -4.08
N ARG A 34 11.79 -3.59 -4.18
CA ARG A 34 12.73 -4.69 -3.91
C ARG A 34 13.82 -4.79 -4.98
N ALA A 35 13.50 -4.53 -6.24
CA ALA A 35 14.47 -4.51 -7.34
C ALA A 35 15.43 -3.32 -7.23
N GLU A 36 14.94 -2.14 -6.85
CA GLU A 36 15.74 -0.94 -6.61
C GLU A 36 16.67 -1.14 -5.41
N GLN A 37 16.20 -1.75 -4.31
CA GLN A 37 17.05 -2.12 -3.16
C GLN A 37 18.23 -3.05 -3.51
N ASN A 38 18.16 -3.74 -4.64
CA ASN A 38 19.21 -4.64 -5.12
C ASN A 38 19.94 -4.10 -6.36
N ASP A 39 19.66 -2.88 -6.80
CA ASP A 39 20.22 -2.24 -8.00
C ASP A 39 20.00 -3.08 -9.28
N VAL A 40 18.81 -3.69 -9.41
CA VAL A 40 18.46 -4.56 -10.56
C VAL A 40 17.22 -4.12 -11.33
N TRP A 41 16.54 -3.04 -10.95
CA TRP A 41 15.31 -2.60 -11.63
C TRP A 41 15.50 -2.35 -13.12
N GLU A 42 16.63 -1.76 -13.53
CA GLU A 42 16.93 -1.50 -14.95
C GLU A 42 16.94 -2.79 -15.79
N HIS A 43 17.28 -3.92 -15.19
CA HIS A 43 17.34 -5.23 -15.87
C HIS A 43 15.98 -5.96 -15.91
N CYS A 44 14.95 -5.45 -15.23
CA CYS A 44 13.63 -6.09 -15.18
C CYS A 44 12.44 -5.14 -15.43
N ASP A 45 12.69 -3.86 -15.71
CA ASP A 45 11.65 -2.85 -15.96
C ASP A 45 10.78 -3.22 -17.18
N PRO A 46 9.49 -3.56 -17.01
CA PRO A 46 8.60 -3.96 -18.10
C PRO A 46 8.15 -2.78 -18.99
N SER A 47 8.65 -1.58 -18.74
CA SER A 47 8.40 -0.38 -19.54
C SER A 47 9.53 -0.05 -20.49
N LYS A 48 10.67 -0.74 -20.37
CA LYS A 48 11.85 -0.56 -21.20
C LYS A 48 12.14 -1.85 -21.99
N PRO A 49 12.91 -1.74 -23.09
CA PRO A 49 13.50 -2.92 -23.73
C PRO A 49 14.34 -3.72 -22.71
N PRO A 50 14.48 -5.04 -22.90
CA PRO A 50 15.25 -5.87 -21.99
C PRO A 50 16.71 -5.39 -21.94
N GLN A 51 17.20 -5.14 -20.73
CA GLN A 51 18.60 -4.80 -20.50
C GLN A 51 19.27 -5.99 -19.80
N ASP A 52 20.08 -6.73 -20.55
CA ASP A 52 20.80 -7.87 -20.01
C ASP A 52 21.80 -7.43 -18.94
N LEU A 53 22.06 -8.32 -17.98
CA LEU A 53 23.11 -8.16 -16.97
C LEU A 53 24.51 -8.26 -17.61
N GLY A 54 24.58 -8.74 -18.84
CA GLY A 54 25.82 -9.08 -19.53
C GLY A 54 26.30 -10.48 -19.16
N PRO A 55 27.33 -10.98 -19.87
CA PRO A 55 27.89 -12.30 -19.62
C PRO A 55 28.45 -12.39 -18.20
N GLN A 56 28.41 -13.59 -17.62
CA GLN A 56 29.10 -13.86 -16.36
C GLN A 56 30.60 -13.59 -16.53
N PRO A 57 31.23 -12.78 -15.66
CA PRO A 57 32.67 -12.57 -15.70
C PRO A 57 33.40 -13.91 -15.63
N THR A 58 34.30 -14.15 -16.58
CA THR A 58 35.11 -15.36 -16.63
C THR A 58 36.46 -15.12 -15.99
N ARG A 59 36.89 -16.05 -15.12
CA ARG A 59 38.21 -15.96 -14.51
C ARG A 59 39.30 -16.01 -15.60
N PRO A 60 40.20 -15.01 -15.66
CA PRO A 60 41.27 -15.01 -16.65
C PRO A 60 42.22 -16.18 -16.42
N ARG A 61 42.67 -16.79 -17.51
CA ARG A 61 43.61 -17.90 -17.52
C ARG A 61 44.96 -17.41 -18.04
N LEU A 62 46.03 -18.04 -17.57
CA LEU A 62 47.39 -17.73 -18.05
C LEU A 62 47.52 -17.96 -19.57
N THR A 63 46.75 -18.92 -20.11
CA THR A 63 46.67 -19.21 -21.54
C THR A 63 46.07 -18.09 -22.38
N ASP A 64 45.30 -17.18 -21.76
CA ASP A 64 44.68 -16.05 -22.45
C ASP A 64 45.73 -14.98 -22.82
N PHE A 65 46.87 -14.99 -22.13
CA PHE A 65 47.99 -14.05 -22.33
C PHE A 65 49.17 -14.70 -23.03
N LYS A 66 49.38 -16.02 -22.83
CA LYS A 66 50.44 -16.76 -23.49
C LYS A 66 50.06 -18.23 -23.69
N GLU A 67 50.11 -18.69 -24.94
CA GLU A 67 49.80 -20.08 -25.29
C GLU A 67 50.65 -21.07 -24.49
N ASN A 68 50.01 -22.13 -23.98
CA ASN A 68 50.62 -23.18 -23.15
C ASN A 68 51.23 -22.71 -21.81
N ALA A 69 50.97 -21.48 -21.37
CA ALA A 69 51.42 -21.03 -20.07
C ALA A 69 50.65 -21.74 -18.95
N THR A 70 51.41 -22.44 -18.10
CA THR A 70 50.90 -23.17 -16.92
C THR A 70 51.35 -22.53 -15.60
N ARG A 71 52.34 -21.62 -15.65
CA ARG A 71 52.88 -20.92 -14.48
C ARG A 71 53.05 -19.44 -14.78
N LEU A 72 52.81 -18.59 -13.77
CA LEU A 72 52.97 -17.14 -13.89
C LEU A 72 54.39 -16.73 -14.32
N SER A 73 55.41 -17.48 -13.90
CA SER A 73 56.80 -17.25 -14.28
C SER A 73 57.11 -17.46 -15.77
N GLN A 74 56.20 -18.10 -16.52
CA GLN A 74 56.34 -18.29 -17.97
C GLN A 74 55.86 -17.06 -18.76
N LEU A 75 55.12 -16.15 -18.13
CA LEU A 75 54.67 -14.88 -18.72
C LEU A 75 55.79 -13.84 -18.61
N GLY A 76 55.91 -12.98 -19.62
CA GLY A 76 56.75 -11.78 -19.58
C GLY A 76 56.22 -10.75 -18.56
N LYS A 77 57.02 -9.74 -18.22
CA LYS A 77 56.62 -8.72 -17.22
C LYS A 77 55.30 -8.02 -17.58
N GLN A 78 55.13 -7.65 -18.84
CA GLN A 78 53.93 -7.00 -19.34
C GLN A 78 52.71 -7.94 -19.31
N GLU A 79 52.85 -9.18 -19.80
CA GLU A 79 51.79 -10.20 -19.73
C GLU A 79 51.38 -10.52 -18.27
N GLN A 80 52.32 -10.48 -17.32
CA GLN A 80 52.04 -10.64 -15.88
C GLN A 80 51.29 -9.43 -15.28
N GLU A 81 51.50 -8.23 -15.80
CA GLU A 81 50.75 -7.03 -15.42
C GLU A 81 49.33 -7.12 -15.99
N ASP A 82 49.17 -7.39 -17.28
CA ASP A 82 47.86 -7.55 -17.92
C ASP A 82 47.02 -8.66 -17.27
N TYR A 83 47.63 -9.79 -16.91
CA TYR A 83 46.95 -10.87 -16.18
C TYR A 83 46.51 -10.43 -14.78
N ARG A 84 47.32 -9.63 -14.07
CA ARG A 84 46.97 -9.13 -12.74
C ARG A 84 45.81 -8.13 -12.81
N ASP A 85 45.84 -7.22 -13.77
CA ASP A 85 44.77 -6.25 -14.00
C ASP A 85 43.45 -6.96 -14.36
N ALA A 86 43.50 -7.94 -15.27
CA ALA A 86 42.33 -8.74 -15.61
C ALA A 86 41.78 -9.54 -14.42
N LEU A 87 42.67 -10.07 -13.56
CA LEU A 87 42.27 -10.77 -12.34
C LEU A 87 41.61 -9.81 -11.34
N GLU A 88 42.10 -8.58 -11.23
CA GLU A 88 41.51 -7.53 -10.40
C GLU A 88 40.12 -7.13 -10.90
N THR A 89 39.97 -6.88 -12.21
CA THR A 89 38.65 -6.64 -12.83
C THR A 89 37.69 -7.80 -12.56
N PHE A 90 38.12 -9.05 -12.77
CA PHE A 90 37.32 -10.22 -12.49
C PHE A 90 36.89 -10.30 -11.00
N ASN A 91 37.83 -10.07 -10.08
CA ASN A 91 37.56 -10.10 -8.64
C ASN A 91 36.57 -9.00 -8.21
N TYR A 92 36.55 -7.86 -8.91
CA TYR A 92 35.62 -6.76 -8.67
C TYR A 92 34.23 -7.01 -9.29
N GLU A 93 34.18 -7.48 -10.54
CA GLU A 93 32.93 -7.64 -11.31
C GLU A 93 32.17 -8.92 -10.95
N SER A 94 32.86 -10.04 -10.72
CA SER A 94 32.22 -11.34 -10.47
C SER A 94 31.27 -11.31 -9.26
N PRO A 95 31.65 -10.77 -8.09
CA PRO A 95 30.74 -10.68 -6.95
C PRO A 95 29.53 -9.78 -7.21
N GLN A 96 29.70 -8.69 -7.96
CA GLN A 96 28.61 -7.78 -8.31
C GLN A 96 27.62 -8.42 -9.26
N TRP A 97 28.13 -9.09 -10.29
CA TRP A 97 27.31 -9.85 -11.23
C TRP A 97 26.54 -10.96 -10.51
N GLU A 98 27.19 -11.73 -9.63
CA GLU A 98 26.53 -12.77 -8.84
C GLU A 98 25.44 -12.22 -7.92
N LYS A 99 25.70 -11.09 -7.25
CA LYS A 99 24.72 -10.40 -6.40
C LYS A 99 23.48 -10.02 -7.21
N LYS A 100 23.67 -9.35 -8.37
CA LYS A 100 22.56 -8.93 -9.23
C LYS A 100 21.81 -10.11 -9.82
N ASN A 101 22.51 -11.13 -10.33
CA ASN A 101 21.88 -12.35 -10.87
C ASN A 101 21.06 -13.09 -9.80
N ARG A 102 21.58 -13.19 -8.57
CA ARG A 102 20.85 -13.78 -7.44
C ARG A 102 19.58 -12.98 -7.11
N ALA A 103 19.68 -11.65 -7.09
CA ALA A 103 18.54 -10.76 -6.85
C ALA A 103 17.47 -10.92 -7.94
N LEU A 104 17.84 -10.97 -9.22
CA LEU A 104 16.92 -11.19 -10.33
C LEU A 104 16.20 -12.54 -10.24
N LYS A 105 16.91 -13.63 -9.91
CA LYS A 105 16.31 -14.96 -9.70
C LYS A 105 15.35 -14.99 -8.51
N ALA A 106 15.72 -14.31 -7.42
CA ALA A 106 14.86 -14.17 -6.24
C ALA A 106 13.58 -13.38 -6.58
N LEU A 107 13.71 -12.27 -7.29
CA LEU A 107 12.59 -11.45 -7.76
C LEU A 107 11.67 -12.25 -8.68
N ALA A 108 12.23 -13.01 -9.63
CA ALA A 108 11.45 -13.87 -10.50
C ALA A 108 10.60 -14.85 -9.65
N SER A 109 11.21 -15.51 -8.66
CA SER A 109 10.52 -16.46 -7.79
C SER A 109 9.42 -15.81 -6.95
N GLU A 110 9.66 -14.59 -6.45
CA GLU A 110 8.64 -13.82 -5.73
C GLU A 110 7.47 -13.42 -6.62
N ILE A 111 7.72 -13.01 -7.87
CA ILE A 111 6.66 -12.70 -8.83
C ILE A 111 5.73 -13.90 -8.98
N LEU A 112 6.26 -15.12 -9.15
CA LEU A 112 5.44 -16.33 -9.19
C LEU A 112 4.63 -16.54 -7.90
N ALA A 113 5.27 -16.39 -6.74
CA ALA A 113 4.65 -16.65 -5.45
C ALA A 113 3.53 -15.66 -5.09
N THR A 114 3.46 -14.54 -5.81
CA THR A 114 2.57 -13.42 -5.48
C THR A 114 1.61 -13.05 -6.61
N VAL A 115 1.47 -13.94 -7.58
CA VAL A 115 0.44 -13.91 -8.60
C VAL A 115 -0.63 -14.92 -8.22
N ALA A 116 -1.89 -14.56 -8.37
CA ALA A 116 -2.99 -15.46 -8.07
C ALA A 116 -2.91 -16.73 -8.92
N GLN A 117 -3.30 -17.87 -8.34
CA GLN A 117 -3.18 -19.19 -8.96
C GLN A 117 -3.80 -19.24 -10.37
N ARG A 118 -4.92 -18.53 -10.58
CA ARG A 118 -5.62 -18.48 -11.86
C ARG A 118 -4.82 -17.84 -12.99
N HIS A 119 -3.78 -17.05 -12.69
CA HIS A 119 -2.95 -16.36 -13.69
C HIS A 119 -1.61 -17.04 -13.93
N LEU A 120 -1.28 -18.11 -13.18
CA LEU A 120 0.01 -18.81 -13.31
C LEU A 120 0.24 -19.42 -14.69
N TYR A 121 -0.83 -19.70 -15.45
CA TYR A 121 -0.73 -20.18 -16.83
C TYR A 121 0.00 -19.18 -17.75
N LEU A 122 -0.08 -17.87 -17.46
CA LEU A 122 0.63 -16.83 -18.19
C LEU A 122 2.16 -16.94 -18.02
N LEU A 123 2.62 -17.60 -16.95
CA LEU A 123 4.02 -17.62 -16.52
C LEU A 123 4.74 -18.95 -16.79
N LYS A 124 4.05 -19.94 -17.38
CA LYS A 124 4.55 -21.32 -17.54
C LYS A 124 5.94 -21.41 -18.19
N ASP A 125 6.19 -20.59 -19.21
CA ASP A 125 7.44 -20.57 -19.98
C ASP A 125 8.23 -19.26 -19.79
N ARG A 126 8.01 -18.58 -18.65
CA ARG A 126 8.66 -17.30 -18.32
C ARG A 126 9.62 -17.54 -17.18
N THR A 127 10.92 -17.48 -17.44
CA THR A 127 11.97 -17.83 -16.47
C THR A 127 12.56 -16.60 -15.80
N THR A 128 12.71 -15.49 -16.54
CA THR A 128 13.31 -14.26 -16.03
C THR A 128 12.29 -13.36 -15.34
N ALA A 129 12.75 -12.47 -14.46
CA ALA A 129 11.89 -11.45 -13.85
C ALA A 129 11.29 -10.51 -14.91
N TYR A 130 12.08 -10.11 -15.90
CA TYR A 130 11.65 -9.26 -17.01
C TYR A 130 10.49 -9.88 -17.81
N ASP A 131 10.64 -11.14 -18.22
CA ASP A 131 9.63 -11.84 -19.03
C ASP A 131 8.31 -11.99 -18.26
N ARG A 132 8.40 -12.28 -16.96
CA ARG A 132 7.24 -12.39 -16.07
C ARG A 132 6.55 -11.04 -15.92
N LEU A 133 7.29 -9.97 -15.60
CA LEU A 133 6.73 -8.63 -15.42
C LEU A 133 6.10 -8.11 -16.71
N THR A 134 6.74 -8.31 -17.86
CA THR A 134 6.24 -7.87 -19.16
C THR A 134 4.96 -8.62 -19.55
N THR A 135 4.93 -9.94 -19.37
CA THR A 135 3.73 -10.74 -19.64
C THR A 135 2.57 -10.32 -18.73
N LEU A 136 2.82 -10.15 -17.43
CA LEU A 136 1.76 -9.73 -16.50
C LEU A 136 1.29 -8.30 -16.81
N LYS A 137 2.18 -7.40 -17.23
CA LYS A 137 1.80 -6.05 -17.65
C LYS A 137 0.86 -6.09 -18.85
N GLN A 138 1.14 -6.92 -19.85
CA GLN A 138 0.30 -7.03 -21.04
C GLN A 138 -1.13 -7.53 -20.72
N HIS A 139 -1.28 -8.39 -19.72
CA HIS A 139 -2.56 -9.04 -19.41
C HIS A 139 -3.33 -8.43 -18.23
N LEU A 140 -2.63 -7.84 -17.27
CA LEU A 140 -3.18 -7.42 -15.98
C LEU A 140 -2.93 -5.95 -15.66
N CYS A 141 -2.11 -5.22 -16.42
CA CYS A 141 -2.07 -3.77 -16.29
C CYS A 141 -3.40 -3.19 -16.81
N PRO A 142 -4.19 -2.50 -15.97
CA PRO A 142 -5.34 -1.78 -16.48
C PRO A 142 -4.84 -0.72 -17.46
N SER A 143 -5.46 -0.63 -18.63
CA SER A 143 -5.29 0.54 -19.49
C SER A 143 -5.72 1.79 -18.73
N ASP A 144 -5.13 2.95 -18.99
CA ASP A 144 -5.51 4.21 -18.34
C ASP A 144 -7.02 4.47 -18.41
N ARG A 145 -7.65 4.23 -19.58
CA ARG A 145 -9.12 4.32 -19.74
C ARG A 145 -9.94 3.40 -18.85
N THR A 146 -9.43 2.21 -18.53
CA THR A 146 -10.11 1.26 -17.64
C THR A 146 -9.95 1.71 -16.19
N ARG A 147 -8.75 2.16 -15.81
CA ARG A 147 -8.47 2.74 -14.50
C ARG A 147 -9.31 4.00 -14.25
N GLU A 148 -9.43 4.88 -15.24
CA GLU A 148 -10.30 6.06 -15.20
C GLU A 148 -11.77 5.68 -14.93
N ARG A 149 -12.32 4.68 -15.64
CA ARG A 149 -13.70 4.22 -15.43
C ARG A 149 -13.93 3.63 -14.04
N GLU A 150 -12.97 2.85 -13.55
CA GLU A 150 -13.02 2.29 -12.19
C GLU A 150 -12.98 3.40 -11.14
N LEU A 151 -12.04 4.34 -11.28
CA LEU A 151 -11.92 5.50 -10.40
C LEU A 151 -13.16 6.38 -10.45
N GLN A 152 -13.72 6.61 -11.62
CA GLN A 152 -14.96 7.37 -11.78
C GLN A 152 -16.13 6.69 -11.03
N THR A 153 -16.21 5.36 -11.08
CA THR A 153 -17.23 4.59 -10.36
C THR A 153 -17.03 4.70 -8.84
N LYS A 154 -15.79 4.55 -8.36
CA LYS A 154 -15.45 4.69 -6.93
C LYS A 154 -15.70 6.12 -6.44
N TYR A 155 -15.29 7.12 -7.21
CA TYR A 155 -15.50 8.53 -6.91
C TYR A 155 -16.99 8.86 -6.81
N ARG A 156 -17.82 8.37 -7.74
CA ARG A 156 -19.29 8.51 -7.64
C ARG A 156 -19.89 7.83 -6.40
N ASP A 157 -19.31 6.74 -5.90
CA ASP A 157 -19.75 6.13 -4.64
C ASP A 157 -19.41 7.02 -3.44
N LEU A 158 -18.25 7.69 -3.47
CA LEU A 158 -17.80 8.60 -2.41
C LEU A 158 -18.69 9.83 -2.25
N LEU A 159 -19.31 10.31 -3.33
CA LEU A 159 -20.29 11.41 -3.30
C LEU A 159 -21.49 11.10 -2.39
N LYS A 160 -21.74 9.82 -2.11
CA LYS A 160 -22.80 9.39 -1.21
C LYS A 160 -22.28 9.37 0.23
N SER A 161 -23.08 9.91 1.13
CA SER A 161 -22.82 9.82 2.58
C SER A 161 -22.65 8.35 3.03
N PRO A 162 -21.70 8.04 3.94
CA PRO A 162 -21.37 6.69 4.38
C PRO A 162 -22.46 6.08 5.27
N ARG A 163 -23.61 5.73 4.69
CA ARG A 163 -24.73 5.12 5.42
C ARG A 163 -24.35 3.72 5.89
N GLY A 164 -24.10 3.58 7.20
CA GLY A 164 -23.74 2.31 7.83
C GLY A 164 -22.29 1.86 7.61
N ARG A 165 -21.45 2.66 6.94
CA ARG A 165 -20.00 2.42 6.83
C ARG A 165 -19.26 3.21 7.93
N SER A 166 -18.04 2.79 8.24
CA SER A 166 -17.16 3.56 9.11
C SER A 166 -16.82 4.91 8.46
N ILE A 167 -17.15 6.02 9.14
CA ILE A 167 -16.80 7.37 8.69
C ILE A 167 -15.30 7.47 8.44
N GLU A 168 -14.46 6.92 9.33
CA GLU A 168 -13.01 7.02 9.18
C GLU A 168 -12.47 6.35 7.92
N LYS A 169 -12.90 5.12 7.62
CA LYS A 169 -12.56 4.42 6.37
C LYS A 169 -13.03 5.20 5.14
N TRP A 170 -14.24 5.75 5.18
CA TRP A 170 -14.75 6.56 4.09
C TRP A 170 -13.92 7.83 3.86
N LEU A 171 -13.44 8.48 4.93
CA LEU A 171 -12.52 9.62 4.82
C LEU A 171 -11.14 9.22 4.27
N GLU A 172 -10.63 8.04 4.62
CA GLU A 172 -9.40 7.49 4.01
C GLU A 172 -9.61 7.21 2.51
N GLU A 173 -10.73 6.59 2.14
CA GLU A 173 -11.09 6.33 0.74
C GLU A 173 -11.19 7.64 -0.06
N TRP A 174 -11.77 8.70 0.51
CA TRP A 174 -11.79 10.02 -0.12
C TRP A 174 -10.40 10.51 -0.49
N ILE A 175 -9.45 10.46 0.45
CA ILE A 175 -8.06 10.87 0.21
C ILE A 175 -7.43 10.01 -0.91
N THR A 176 -7.51 8.69 -0.75
CA THR A 176 -6.87 7.76 -1.68
C THR A 176 -7.42 7.89 -3.10
N ILE A 177 -8.74 7.99 -3.26
CA ILE A 177 -9.36 8.09 -4.58
C ILE A 177 -9.12 9.46 -5.21
N THR A 178 -9.19 10.57 -4.47
CA THR A 178 -8.92 11.90 -5.05
C THR A 178 -7.48 12.04 -5.51
N ASP A 179 -6.52 11.46 -4.79
CA ASP A 179 -5.12 11.46 -5.20
C ASP A 179 -4.93 10.63 -6.48
N GLN A 180 -5.50 9.42 -6.53
CA GLN A 180 -5.45 8.57 -7.73
C GLN A 180 -6.13 9.21 -8.95
N CYS A 181 -7.23 9.95 -8.76
CA CYS A 181 -7.86 10.72 -9.82
C CYS A 181 -6.99 11.90 -10.29
N SER A 182 -6.24 12.52 -9.36
CA SER A 182 -5.34 13.64 -9.65
C SER A 182 -4.12 13.17 -10.46
N ASP A 183 -3.58 11.99 -10.16
CA ASP A 183 -2.48 11.37 -10.91
C ASP A 183 -2.84 11.17 -12.40
N LEU A 184 -4.12 10.89 -12.69
CA LEU A 184 -4.64 10.74 -14.05
C LEU A 184 -5.20 12.04 -14.64
N SER A 185 -5.09 13.17 -13.93
CA SER A 185 -5.63 14.47 -14.35
C SER A 185 -7.13 14.43 -14.72
N MET A 186 -7.93 13.67 -13.94
CA MET A 186 -9.37 13.54 -14.17
C MET A 186 -10.12 14.85 -13.92
N ALA A 187 -11.10 15.17 -14.78
CA ALA A 187 -11.88 16.41 -14.70
C ALA A 187 -12.77 16.49 -13.43
N GLU A 188 -13.08 15.34 -12.83
CA GLU A 188 -13.87 15.22 -11.60
C GLU A 188 -13.17 15.88 -10.39
N VAL A 189 -11.82 15.88 -10.37
CA VAL A 189 -11.04 16.43 -9.26
C VAL A 189 -10.32 17.73 -9.61
N ALA A 190 -10.58 18.28 -10.80
CA ALA A 190 -9.98 19.53 -11.25
C ALA A 190 -10.57 20.74 -10.53
N GLY A 191 -9.72 21.73 -10.23
CA GLY A 191 -10.12 23.00 -9.65
C GLY A 191 -10.71 22.86 -8.24
N LEU A 192 -11.92 23.40 -8.05
CA LEU A 192 -12.64 23.42 -6.77
C LEU A 192 -13.57 22.21 -6.56
N ARG A 193 -13.78 21.42 -7.63
CA ARG A 193 -14.88 20.46 -7.70
C ARG A 193 -14.78 19.39 -6.62
N ALA A 194 -13.59 18.84 -6.38
CA ALA A 194 -13.40 17.80 -5.38
C ALA A 194 -13.71 18.28 -3.96
N GLN A 195 -13.36 19.53 -3.66
CA GLN A 195 -13.61 20.17 -2.37
C GLN A 195 -15.11 20.40 -2.16
N GLU A 196 -15.81 20.93 -3.16
CA GLU A 196 -17.26 21.14 -3.10
C GLU A 196 -18.01 19.83 -2.91
N GLU A 197 -17.70 18.83 -3.74
CA GLU A 197 -18.34 17.52 -3.73
C GLU A 197 -18.11 16.79 -2.39
N PHE A 198 -16.90 16.91 -1.81
CA PHE A 198 -16.63 16.39 -0.47
C PHE A 198 -17.53 17.06 0.58
N LEU A 199 -17.61 18.39 0.58
CA LEU A 199 -18.43 19.12 1.55
C LEU A 199 -19.92 18.81 1.39
N ILE A 200 -20.42 18.69 0.16
CA ILE A 200 -21.79 18.24 -0.14
C ILE A 200 -22.03 16.83 0.40
N ALA A 201 -21.08 15.90 0.21
CA ALA A 201 -21.20 14.54 0.72
C ALA A 201 -21.18 14.45 2.26
N VAL A 202 -20.56 15.42 2.93
CA VAL A 202 -20.53 15.56 4.40
C VAL A 202 -21.81 16.19 4.97
N LYS A 203 -22.56 17.00 4.20
CA LYS A 203 -23.79 17.66 4.69
C LYS A 203 -24.77 16.75 5.43
N PRO A 204 -25.08 15.53 4.95
CA PRO A 204 -25.98 14.61 5.67
C PRO A 204 -25.46 14.15 7.05
N ILE A 205 -24.16 14.32 7.33
CA ILE A 205 -23.54 13.98 8.62
C ILE A 205 -23.48 15.21 9.53
N GLN A 206 -23.00 16.35 9.00
CA GLN A 206 -22.79 17.60 9.74
C GLN A 206 -23.06 18.83 8.84
N ASP A 207 -24.33 19.19 8.70
CA ASP A 207 -24.77 20.24 7.78
C ASP A 207 -24.21 21.63 8.12
N SER A 208 -24.23 22.01 9.39
CA SER A 208 -23.77 23.34 9.84
C SER A 208 -22.27 23.56 9.56
N TRP A 209 -21.45 22.53 9.77
CA TRP A 209 -20.03 22.58 9.47
C TRP A 209 -19.78 22.62 7.97
N ALA A 210 -20.43 21.73 7.21
CA ALA A 210 -20.23 21.64 5.77
C ALA A 210 -20.63 22.93 5.04
N THR A 211 -21.77 23.53 5.43
CA THR A 211 -22.23 24.81 4.87
C THR A 211 -21.24 25.94 5.18
N ASN A 212 -20.76 26.06 6.42
CA ASN A 212 -19.77 27.07 6.77
C ASN A 212 -18.43 26.91 6.03
N GLN A 213 -18.01 25.67 5.74
CA GLN A 213 -16.80 25.43 4.95
C GLN A 213 -17.01 25.74 3.46
N LEU A 214 -18.21 25.49 2.91
CA LEU A 214 -18.54 25.86 1.53
C LEU A 214 -18.49 27.38 1.35
N ASP A 215 -19.08 28.15 2.26
CA ASP A 215 -19.04 29.62 2.19
C ASP A 215 -17.59 30.13 2.17
N LYS A 216 -16.75 29.63 3.10
CA LYS A 216 -15.32 29.97 3.16
C LYS A 216 -14.55 29.57 1.90
N LEU A 217 -14.94 28.46 1.29
CA LEU A 217 -14.32 27.94 0.08
C LEU A 217 -14.64 28.85 -1.12
N TYR A 218 -15.89 29.30 -1.23
CA TYR A 218 -16.31 30.27 -2.26
C TYR A 218 -15.64 31.63 -2.08
N ASP A 219 -15.65 32.18 -0.87
CA ASP A 219 -14.98 33.45 -0.57
C ASP A 219 -13.49 33.37 -0.93
N ALA A 220 -12.81 32.27 -0.58
CA ALA A 220 -11.40 32.09 -0.90
C ALA A 220 -11.14 31.97 -2.41
N HIS A 221 -12.06 31.34 -3.16
CA HIS A 221 -11.97 31.21 -4.61
C HIS A 221 -12.14 32.56 -5.31
N GLU A 222 -13.15 33.35 -4.91
CA GLU A 222 -13.40 34.68 -5.47
C GLU A 222 -12.25 35.65 -5.18
N ASP A 223 -11.68 35.60 -3.97
CA ASP A 223 -10.54 36.42 -3.57
C ASP A 223 -9.20 35.98 -4.20
N GLY A 224 -9.17 34.87 -4.95
CA GLY A 224 -7.94 34.29 -5.48
C GLY A 224 -6.97 33.79 -4.41
N ARG A 225 -7.48 33.49 -3.20
CA ARG A 225 -6.68 32.97 -2.09
C ARG A 225 -6.37 31.49 -2.32
N ARG A 226 -5.34 31.00 -1.61
CA ARG A 226 -4.98 29.58 -1.64
C ARG A 226 -6.16 28.74 -1.13
N LEU A 227 -6.65 27.87 -2.00
CA LEU A 227 -7.75 26.95 -1.69
C LEU A 227 -7.25 25.80 -0.79
N PRO A 228 -8.05 25.37 0.19
CA PRO A 228 -7.76 24.17 0.95
C PRO A 228 -7.80 22.94 0.04
N THR A 229 -6.94 21.97 0.29
CA THR A 229 -7.01 20.66 -0.38
C THR A 229 -8.10 19.80 0.25
N VAL A 230 -8.53 18.74 -0.44
CA VAL A 230 -9.45 17.74 0.13
C VAL A 230 -8.86 17.13 1.41
N ARG A 231 -7.55 16.90 1.46
CA ARG A 231 -6.83 16.43 2.66
C ARG A 231 -6.95 17.41 3.83
N ASP A 232 -6.83 18.72 3.58
CA ASP A 232 -7.00 19.76 4.61
C ASP A 232 -8.43 19.79 5.16
N LEU A 233 -9.43 19.71 4.27
CA LEU A 233 -10.84 19.67 4.64
C LEU A 233 -11.19 18.42 5.45
N ILE A 234 -10.65 17.25 5.08
CA ILE A 234 -10.83 16.00 5.83
C ILE A 234 -10.18 16.09 7.21
N ALA A 235 -8.97 16.64 7.33
CA ALA A 235 -8.30 16.84 8.61
C ALA A 235 -9.12 17.77 9.53
N SER A 236 -9.64 18.87 8.97
CA SER A 236 -10.54 19.80 9.67
C SER A 236 -11.82 19.09 10.12
N PHE A 237 -12.46 18.31 9.24
CA PHE A 237 -13.66 17.54 9.55
C PHE A 237 -13.42 16.54 10.68
N ARG A 238 -12.33 15.75 10.61
CA ARG A 238 -11.97 14.78 11.65
C ARG A 238 -11.83 15.43 13.03
N ASN A 239 -11.24 16.62 13.08
CA ASN A 239 -11.07 17.37 14.32
C ASN A 239 -12.40 17.90 14.85
N PHE A 240 -13.25 18.46 13.98
CA PHE A 240 -14.58 18.93 14.34
C PHE A 240 -15.48 17.77 14.82
N HIS A 241 -15.55 16.69 14.03
CA HIS A 241 -16.38 15.53 14.32
C HIS A 241 -16.01 14.87 15.65
N ARG A 242 -14.71 14.77 15.98
CA ARG A 242 -14.26 14.25 17.28
C ARG A 242 -14.66 15.14 18.46
N ARG A 243 -14.75 16.47 18.27
CA ARG A 243 -15.17 17.42 19.32
C ARG A 243 -16.67 17.38 19.57
N VAL A 244 -17.46 17.26 18.51
CA VAL A 244 -18.94 17.26 18.59
C VAL A 244 -19.48 15.87 18.97
N ASN A 245 -18.79 14.80 18.55
CA ASN A 245 -19.10 13.43 18.90
C ASN A 245 -17.93 12.82 19.71
N PRO A 246 -17.73 13.24 20.97
CA PRO A 246 -16.71 12.63 21.81
C PRO A 246 -17.06 11.15 21.99
N VAL A 247 -16.16 10.27 21.56
CA VAL A 247 -16.24 8.86 21.96
C VAL A 247 -16.03 8.84 23.46
N ALA A 248 -17.03 8.39 24.22
CA ALA A 248 -16.85 8.16 25.64
C ALA A 248 -15.67 7.19 25.80
N SER A 249 -14.52 7.70 26.22
CA SER A 249 -13.46 6.85 26.73
C SER A 249 -14.10 6.00 27.81
N SER A 250 -14.05 4.68 27.68
CA SER A 250 -14.34 3.76 28.78
C SER A 250 -13.21 3.87 29.81
N LEU A 251 -13.03 5.07 30.36
CA LEU A 251 -12.21 5.31 31.54
C LEU A 251 -13.10 5.01 32.73
N GLY A 252 -12.61 4.06 33.53
CA GLY A 252 -13.36 3.33 34.54
C GLY A 252 -14.30 4.17 35.39
N THR A 253 -15.47 3.60 35.63
CA THR A 253 -16.33 3.91 36.77
C THR A 253 -15.56 3.67 38.06
N PHE A 254 -14.69 4.60 38.46
CA PHE A 254 -14.34 4.78 39.86
C PHE A 254 -15.39 5.73 40.43
N GLY A 255 -16.54 5.15 40.78
CA GLY A 255 -17.49 5.83 41.65
C GLY A 255 -16.81 6.13 42.97
N ALA A 256 -16.56 7.41 43.26
CA ALA A 256 -16.20 7.86 44.58
C ALA A 256 -17.38 7.53 45.52
N SER A 257 -17.26 6.45 46.27
CA SER A 257 -18.17 6.14 47.36
C SER A 257 -17.89 7.13 48.49
N LEU A 258 -18.67 8.21 48.55
CA LEU A 258 -18.76 9.05 49.74
C LEU A 258 -19.58 8.24 50.77
N GLN A 259 -18.86 7.58 51.67
CA GLN A 259 -19.43 6.68 52.66
C GLN A 259 -20.12 7.48 53.77
N ALA A 260 -21.39 7.82 53.57
CA ALA A 260 -22.30 8.13 54.66
C ALA A 260 -22.76 6.81 55.28
N ALA A 261 -22.29 6.55 56.49
CA ALA A 261 -22.65 5.37 57.27
C ALA A 261 -24.14 5.39 57.64
N GLN A 262 -24.85 4.30 57.37
CA GLN A 262 -25.95 3.79 58.21
C GLN A 262 -26.28 2.31 57.85
N PRO A 263 -26.85 1.54 58.80
CA PRO A 263 -26.47 0.15 59.03
C PRO A 263 -27.28 -0.90 58.29
N ALA A 264 -26.72 -2.12 58.37
CA ALA A 264 -27.04 -3.35 57.69
C ALA A 264 -28.45 -3.94 57.94
N SER A 265 -29.00 -4.52 56.88
CA SER A 265 -29.82 -5.75 56.74
C SER A 265 -30.41 -5.68 55.32
N GLU A 266 -30.43 -6.67 54.45
CA GLU A 266 -30.60 -8.11 54.57
C GLU A 266 -30.14 -8.75 53.26
N GLN A 267 -29.74 -10.03 53.33
CA GLN A 267 -29.30 -10.86 52.22
C GLN A 267 -30.36 -10.97 51.11
N ARG A 268 -29.93 -10.87 49.83
CA ARG A 268 -30.51 -11.69 48.74
C ARG A 268 -29.59 -11.72 47.52
N GLU A 269 -29.14 -12.93 47.19
CA GLU A 269 -28.47 -13.30 45.96
C GLU A 269 -29.34 -12.94 44.74
N ARG A 270 -28.74 -12.38 43.67
CA ARG A 270 -29.37 -12.41 42.34
C ARG A 270 -28.37 -12.44 41.18
N ALA A 271 -28.62 -13.43 40.34
CA ALA A 271 -28.01 -13.82 39.09
C ALA A 271 -28.09 -12.75 37.97
N PRO A 272 -27.42 -12.94 36.81
CA PRO A 272 -27.14 -11.87 35.85
C PRO A 272 -28.38 -11.48 35.00
N GLN A 273 -28.54 -10.18 34.78
CA GLN A 273 -29.63 -9.60 34.00
C GLN A 273 -29.40 -9.81 32.49
N THR A 274 -30.23 -10.66 31.88
CA THR A 274 -30.45 -10.68 30.44
C THR A 274 -31.55 -9.66 30.08
N THR A 275 -31.33 -8.89 29.03
CA THR A 275 -32.20 -7.80 28.59
C THR A 275 -33.48 -8.36 27.96
N ASN A 276 -34.55 -8.43 28.76
CA ASN A 276 -35.82 -9.01 28.35
C ASN A 276 -36.66 -7.99 27.54
N ARG A 277 -36.48 -7.94 26.21
CA ARG A 277 -37.42 -7.22 25.31
C ARG A 277 -38.73 -8.00 25.23
N ARG A 278 -39.85 -7.40 25.66
CA ARG A 278 -41.18 -8.00 25.58
C ARG A 278 -41.61 -8.17 24.11
N LYS A 279 -42.05 -9.37 23.75
CA LYS A 279 -42.59 -9.70 22.42
C LYS A 279 -43.91 -8.93 22.18
N PRO A 280 -44.17 -8.38 20.98
CA PRO A 280 -45.45 -7.75 20.64
C PRO A 280 -46.57 -8.79 20.46
N LYS A 281 -47.84 -8.35 20.58
CA LYS A 281 -49.01 -9.20 20.38
C LYS A 281 -49.34 -9.29 18.88
N CYS A 282 -49.38 -10.50 18.34
CA CYS A 282 -49.68 -10.78 16.94
C CYS A 282 -51.20 -10.92 16.70
N LEU A 283 -51.63 -10.78 15.44
CA LEU A 283 -53.03 -10.91 15.01
C LEU A 283 -53.63 -12.31 15.27
N CYS A 284 -52.79 -13.33 15.48
CA CYS A 284 -53.22 -14.66 15.89
C CYS A 284 -53.61 -14.74 17.39
N GLY A 285 -53.34 -13.70 18.18
CA GLY A 285 -53.67 -13.63 19.61
C GLY A 285 -52.49 -13.86 20.56
N ASP A 286 -51.36 -14.38 20.08
CA ASP A 286 -50.19 -14.72 20.88
C ASP A 286 -49.05 -13.68 20.81
N TYR A 287 -48.08 -13.76 21.73
CA TYR A 287 -46.94 -12.84 21.83
C TYR A 287 -45.66 -13.43 21.18
N HIS A 288 -45.31 -12.98 19.97
CA HIS A 288 -44.08 -13.39 19.27
C HIS A 288 -43.51 -12.29 18.35
N PHE A 289 -42.24 -12.43 17.97
CA PHE A 289 -41.61 -11.60 16.91
C PHE A 289 -41.72 -12.37 15.60
N TYR A 290 -42.37 -11.76 14.61
CA TYR A 290 -42.69 -12.25 13.25
C TYR A 290 -42.93 -13.76 13.13
#